data_AF-A0A0D3AGQ1-F1
#
_entry.id   AF-A0A0D3AGQ1-F1
#
_cell.length_a   1.000
_cell.length_b   1.000
_cell.length_c   1.000
_cell.angle_alpha   90.00
_cell.angle_beta   90.00
_cell.angle_gamma   90.00
#
_symmetry.space_group_name_H-M   'P 1'
#
loop_
_entity.id
_entity.type
_entity.pdbx_description
1 polymer ?
#
loop_
_entity_poly.entity_id
_entity_poly.type
_entity_poly.pdbx_seq_one_letter_code
_entity_poly.pdbx_strand_id
1 'polypeptide(L)' 'MPEPKVVDRDGFVINCLEAPLDVDIKDGGRVVVLNTKNLPLVGEVGFGADLVQIDGHSMCSPGFSCDS' A
#
# COMPACT_ATOMS: atom_id res chain seq x y z
N MET A 1 19.50 17.89 -15.78
CA MET A 1 19.20 16.45 -15.63
C MET A 1 18.31 16.03 -16.79
N PRO A 2 18.48 14.82 -17.36
CA PRO A 2 17.53 14.28 -18.32
C PRO A 2 16.17 14.04 -17.65
N GLU A 3 15.10 14.07 -18.44
CA GLU A 3 13.76 13.75 -17.94
C GLU A 3 13.61 12.25 -17.63
N PRO A 4 12.87 11.87 -16.56
CA PRO A 4 12.59 10.47 -16.26
C PRO A 4 11.75 9.82 -17.36
N LYS A 5 12.08 8.58 -17.73
CA LYS A 5 11.22 7.80 -18.62
C LYS A 5 10.13 7.12 -17.81
N VAL A 6 8.91 7.10 -18.34
CA VAL A 6 7.76 6.46 -17.68
C VAL A 6 8.00 4.97 -17.48
N VAL A 7 8.59 4.28 -18.46
CA VAL A 7 8.90 2.84 -18.41
C VAL A 7 9.82 2.45 -17.26
N ASP A 8 10.65 3.36 -16.77
CA ASP A 8 11.56 3.08 -15.65
C ASP A 8 10.80 2.93 -14.31
N ARG A 9 9.50 3.25 -14.28
CA ARG A 9 8.63 3.08 -13.12
C ARG A 9 7.98 1.70 -13.06
N ASP A 10 7.95 0.98 -14.17
CA ASP A 10 7.23 -0.29 -14.29
C ASP A 10 7.84 -1.32 -13.33
N GLY A 11 7.01 -1.85 -12.42
CA GLY A 11 7.45 -2.79 -11.39
C GLY A 11 8.23 -2.19 -10.21
N PHE A 12 8.47 -0.87 -10.20
CA PHE A 12 9.16 -0.16 -9.12
C PHE A 12 8.24 0.76 -8.31
N VAL A 13 7.13 1.20 -8.89
CA VAL A 13 6.20 2.15 -8.28
C VAL A 13 4.79 1.60 -8.34
N ILE A 14 4.05 1.78 -7.25
CA ILE A 14 2.60 1.59 -7.20
C ILE A 14 1.94 2.89 -6.72
N ASN A 15 0.81 3.24 -7.32
CA ASN A 15 -0.02 4.34 -6.83
C ASN A 15 -1.10 3.80 -5.90
N CYS A 16 -0.92 3.96 -4.59
CA CYS A 16 -1.87 3.47 -3.60
C CYS A 16 -3.24 4.19 -3.63
N LEU A 17 -3.36 5.33 -4.31
CA LEU A 17 -4.66 6.02 -4.48
C LEU A 17 -5.48 5.46 -5.64
N GLU A 18 -4.84 4.75 -6.57
CA GLU A 18 -5.46 4.13 -7.75
C GLU A 18 -5.51 2.60 -7.65
N ALA A 19 -4.73 2.02 -6.73
CA ALA A 19 -4.68 0.59 -6.50
C ALA A 19 -6.02 0.04 -5.96
N PRO A 20 -6.33 -1.25 -6.23
CA PRO A 20 -7.48 -1.91 -5.62
C PRO A 20 -7.40 -1.87 -4.09
N LEU A 21 -8.54 -1.64 -3.44
CA LEU A 21 -8.64 -1.63 -1.99
C LEU A 21 -8.62 -3.05 -1.43
N ASP A 22 -7.79 -3.29 -0.42
CA ASP A 22 -7.76 -4.54 0.34
C ASP A 22 -8.83 -4.55 1.44
N VAL A 23 -9.13 -3.38 1.99
CA VAL A 23 -10.21 -3.16 2.96
C VAL A 23 -11.02 -1.95 2.50
N ASP A 24 -12.33 -2.10 2.45
CA ASP A 24 -13.28 -1.01 2.17
C ASP A 24 -14.49 -1.17 3.10
N ILE A 25 -14.45 -0.46 4.23
CA ILE A 25 -15.52 -0.48 5.22
C ILE A 25 -16.30 0.82 5.10
N LYS A 26 -17.59 0.70 4.79
CA LYS A 26 -18.52 1.82 4.77
C LYS A 26 -18.48 2.57 6.11
N ASP A 27 -18.21 3.87 6.06
CA ASP A 27 -18.07 4.78 7.22
C ASP A 27 -16.97 4.38 8.22
N GLY A 28 -16.08 3.46 7.84
CA GLY A 28 -14.98 2.94 8.67
C GLY A 28 -13.58 3.24 8.10
N GLY A 29 -13.46 3.36 6.78
CA GLY A 29 -12.20 3.68 6.12
C GLY A 29 -11.78 2.66 5.07
N ARG A 30 -10.61 2.91 4.47
CA ARG A 30 -10.02 2.08 3.40
C ARG A 30 -8.57 1.74 3.68
N VAL A 31 -8.12 0.59 3.20
CA VAL A 31 -6.72 0.17 3.26
C VAL A 31 -6.27 -0.35 1.89
N VAL A 32 -5.06 0.04 1.50
CA VAL A 32 -4.28 -0.60 0.42
C VAL A 32 -3.00 -1.16 1.04
N VAL A 33 -2.79 -2.46 0.85
CA VAL A 33 -1.64 -3.20 1.38
C VAL A 33 -0.59 -3.34 0.28
N LEU A 34 0.61 -2.82 0.53
CA LEU A 34 1.79 -3.04 -0.30
C LEU A 34 2.41 -4.40 0.03
N ASN A 35 2.38 -5.33 -0.91
CA ASN A 35 2.87 -6.68 -0.71
C ASN A 35 3.58 -7.24 -1.96
N THR A 36 4.14 -8.44 -1.83
CA THR A 36 4.92 -9.09 -2.89
C THR A 36 4.13 -9.40 -4.17
N LYS A 37 2.79 -9.34 -4.13
CA LYS A 37 1.94 -9.54 -5.32
C LYS A 37 1.80 -8.26 -6.15
N ASN A 38 1.74 -7.09 -5.51
CA ASN A 38 1.50 -5.82 -6.20
C ASN A 38 2.76 -4.96 -6.35
N LEU A 39 3.82 -5.24 -5.59
CA LEU A 39 5.16 -4.71 -5.81
C LEU A 39 6.22 -5.77 -5.43
N PRO A 40 6.57 -6.70 -6.34
CA PRO A 40 7.46 -7.83 -6.03
C PRO A 40 8.78 -7.45 -5.36
N LEU A 41 9.33 -6.29 -5.71
CA LEU A 41 10.55 -5.73 -5.14
C LEU A 41 10.54 -5.71 -3.60
N VAL A 42 9.39 -5.45 -2.96
CA VAL A 42 9.32 -5.35 -1.50
C VAL A 42 9.67 -6.68 -0.82
N GLY A 43 9.42 -7.81 -1.49
CA GLY A 43 9.84 -9.13 -1.01
C GLY A 43 11.35 -9.37 -1.09
N GLU A 44 12.03 -8.74 -2.04
CA GLU A 44 13.48 -8.85 -2.21
C GLU A 44 14.25 -8.05 -1.16
N VAL A 45 13.67 -6.94 -0.69
CA VAL A 45 14.29 -6.03 0.28
C VAL A 45 13.73 -6.17 1.71
N GLY A 46 12.75 -7.06 1.91
CA GLY A 46 12.15 -7.31 3.21
C GLY A 46 11.29 -6.16 3.73
N PHE A 47 10.61 -5.43 2.84
CA PHE A 47 9.70 -4.35 3.20
C PHE A 47 8.24 -4.71 2.97
N GLY A 48 7.37 -3.98 3.66
CA GLY A 48 5.92 -3.98 3.49
C GLY A 48 5.39 -2.64 3.99
N ALA A 49 4.21 -2.23 3.52
CA ALA A 49 3.61 -0.98 3.92
C ALA A 49 2.09 -1.03 3.70
N ASP A 50 1.35 -0.21 4.45
CA ASP A 50 -0.09 -0.04 4.26
C ASP A 50 -0.40 1.45 4.09
N LEU A 51 -1.22 1.80 3.10
CA LEU A 51 -1.91 3.08 3.08
C LEU A 51 -3.25 2.91 3.78
N VAL A 52 -3.39 3.50 4.95
CA VAL A 52 -4.61 3.45 5.76
C VAL A 52 -5.30 4.81 5.76
N GLN A 53 -6.53 4.87 5.28
CA GLN A 53 -7.39 6.04 5.34
C GLN A 53 -8.56 5.77 6.31
N ILE A 54 -8.64 6.55 7.39
CA ILE A 54 -9.64 6.41 8.44
C ILE A 54 -10.70 7.50 8.27
N ASP A 55 -11.97 7.11 8.20
CA ASP A 55 -13.08 8.06 8.08
C ASP A 55 -13.40 8.72 9.45
N GLY A 56 -14.09 9.86 9.44
CA GLY A 56 -14.42 10.57 10.69
C GLY A 56 -15.20 9.71 11.68
N HIS A 57 -14.86 9.79 12.97
CA HIS A 57 -15.46 8.98 14.06
C HIS A 57 -15.24 7.47 13.97
N SER A 58 -14.31 7.01 13.12
CA SER A 58 -13.90 5.61 13.04
C SER A 58 -12.53 5.39 13.68
N MET A 59 -12.12 4.12 13.79
CA MET A 59 -10.79 3.74 14.27
C MET A 59 -10.33 2.46 13.60
N CYS A 60 -9.01 2.30 13.48
CA CYS A 60 -8.44 0.97 13.22
C CYS A 60 -8.50 0.16 14.52
N SER A 61 -9.03 -1.07 14.46
CA SER A 61 -9.00 -1.98 15.61
C SER A 61 -7.55 -2.28 16.00
N PRO A 62 -7.25 -2.50 17.30
CA PRO A 62 -5.91 -2.90 17.72
C PRO A 62 -5.39 -4.08 16.90
N GLY A 63 -4.24 -3.90 16.27
CA GLY A 63 -3.54 -4.89 15.47
C GLY A 63 -2.06 -4.87 15.81
N PHE A 64 -1.37 -5.97 15.51
CA PHE A 64 0.07 -6.07 15.67
C PHE A 64 0.70 -6.56 14.38
N SER A 65 1.87 -6.03 14.07
CA SER A 65 2.74 -6.51 13.00
C SER A 65 4.00 -7.04 13.66
N CYS A 66 4.36 -8.27 13.35
CA CYS A 66 5.57 -8.91 13.87
C CYS A 66 6.36 -9.41 12.66
N ASP A 67 7.62 -9.05 12.57
CA ASP A 67 8.60 -9.82 11.81
C ASP A 67 8.83 -11.14 12.56
N SER A 68 8.71 -12.25 11.85
CA SER A 68 8.94 -13.60 12.39
C SER A 68 10.41 -13.97 12.41
#